data_AF-A0A4Q2QR90-F1
#
_entry.id   AF-A0A4Q2QR90-F1
#
_cell.length_a   1.000
_cell.length_b   1.000
_cell.length_c   1.000
_cell.angle_alpha   90.00
_cell.angle_beta   90.00
_cell.angle_gamma   90.00
#
_symmetry.space_group_name_H-M   'P 1'
#
loop_
_entity.id
_entity.type
_entity.pdbx_description
1 polymer ?
#
loop_
_entity_poly.entity_id
_entity_poly.type
_entity_poly.pdbx_seq_one_letter_code
_entity_poly.pdbx_strand_id
1 'polypeptide(L)'
;IIKKRLKTGKVKPELTENGSVMERFNFPYGDTLDFFHRYLRHPKWEVVYQESGCSAFWKNEATLELCTYCEGDVVMMKAPDEATFFRDCNRLSWWYADNA
;
A
#
# COMPACT_ATOMS: atom_id res chain seq x y z
N ILE A 1 -7.16 20.06 19.96
CA ILE A 1 -7.61 18.81 19.27
C ILE A 1 -6.46 17.79 19.15
N ILE A 2 -5.29 18.14 18.61
CA ILE A 2 -4.10 17.26 18.52
C ILE A 2 -3.65 16.69 19.88
N LYS A 3 -3.51 17.53 20.92
CA LYS A 3 -3.14 17.09 22.29
C LYS A 3 -4.08 16.04 22.90
N LYS A 4 -5.37 16.06 22.53
CA LYS A 4 -6.38 15.10 23.04
C LYS A 4 -6.29 13.77 22.28
N ARG A 5 -5.97 13.81 20.99
CA ARG A 5 -5.72 12.63 20.14
C ARG A 5 -4.47 11.86 20.56
N LEU A 6 -3.38 12.59 20.86
CA LEU A 6 -2.13 12.00 21.39
C LEU A 6 -2.33 11.33 22.75
N LYS A 7 -3.24 11.86 23.60
CA LYS A 7 -3.55 11.29 24.92
C LYS A 7 -4.43 10.05 24.88
N THR A 8 -5.32 9.90 23.90
CA THR A 8 -6.29 8.79 23.86
C THR A 8 -5.90 7.67 22.91
N GLY A 9 -4.87 7.87 22.06
CA GLY A 9 -4.48 6.91 21.02
C GLY A 9 -5.51 6.72 19.90
N LYS A 10 -6.66 7.41 19.95
CA LYS A 10 -7.74 7.28 18.97
C LYS A 10 -7.57 8.33 17.87
N VAL A 11 -6.65 8.08 16.96
CA VAL A 11 -6.60 8.77 15.66
C VAL A 11 -7.45 7.97 14.68
N LYS A 12 -8.32 8.63 13.92
CA LYS A 12 -9.04 7.94 12.84
C LYS A 12 -8.00 7.52 11.79
N PRO A 13 -8.05 6.28 11.26
CA PRO A 13 -7.15 5.87 10.21
C PRO A 13 -7.28 6.78 8.99
N GLU A 14 -6.18 6.97 8.26
CA GLU A 14 -6.22 7.58 6.93
C GLU A 14 -6.94 6.60 5.99
N LEU A 15 -7.80 7.13 5.10
CA LEU A 15 -8.60 6.31 4.19
C LEU A 15 -8.36 6.72 2.74
N THR A 16 -8.37 5.77 1.81
CA THR A 16 -8.49 6.06 0.38
C THR A 16 -9.83 6.72 0.10
N GLU A 17 -9.98 7.32 -1.09
CA GLU A 17 -11.28 7.85 -1.53
C GLU A 17 -12.38 6.78 -1.57
N ASN A 18 -12.00 5.52 -1.76
CA ASN A 18 -12.92 4.38 -1.83
C ASN A 18 -13.17 3.74 -0.45
N GLY A 19 -12.45 4.17 0.60
CA GLY A 19 -12.66 3.76 1.98
C GLY A 19 -11.67 2.71 2.52
N SER A 20 -10.62 2.34 1.78
CA SER A 20 -9.56 1.46 2.28
C SER A 20 -8.73 2.14 3.35
N VAL A 21 -8.37 1.44 4.41
CA VAL A 21 -7.48 1.96 5.46
C VAL A 21 -6.06 2.03 4.91
N MET A 22 -5.40 3.18 5.06
CA MET A 22 -4.02 3.40 4.64
C MET A 22 -3.08 3.47 5.83
N GLU A 23 -1.97 2.75 5.72
CA GLU A 23 -0.84 2.81 6.64
C GLU A 23 0.42 3.16 5.84
N ARG A 24 1.09 4.24 6.24
CA ARG A 24 2.33 4.71 5.63
C ARG A 24 3.50 4.41 6.55
N PHE A 25 4.58 3.92 5.98
CA PHE A 25 5.84 3.75 6.72
C PHE A 25 7.02 3.89 5.78
N ASN A 26 8.18 4.21 6.37
CA ASN A 26 9.42 4.36 5.64
C ASN A 26 10.25 3.07 5.77
N PHE A 27 10.76 2.59 4.64
CA PHE A 27 11.75 1.52 4.55
C PHE A 27 13.08 2.11 4.04
N PRO A 28 13.94 2.61 4.95
CA PRO A 28 15.10 3.42 4.58
C PRO A 28 16.27 2.63 3.98
N TYR A 29 16.22 1.29 3.99
CA TYR A 29 17.37 0.45 3.63
C TYR A 29 16.96 -0.74 2.76
N GLY A 30 16.96 -0.52 1.45
CA GLY A 30 16.82 -1.55 0.42
C GLY A 30 16.06 -1.05 -0.79
N ASP A 31 15.98 -1.89 -1.81
CA ASP A 31 15.17 -1.64 -3.00
C ASP A 31 13.81 -2.37 -2.93
N THR A 32 13.05 -2.33 -4.03
CA THR A 32 11.75 -3.04 -4.13
C THR A 32 11.86 -4.55 -3.88
N LEU A 33 12.98 -5.19 -4.24
CA LEU A 33 13.21 -6.62 -4.01
C LEU A 33 13.55 -6.91 -2.55
N ASP A 34 14.41 -6.10 -1.93
CA ASP A 34 14.69 -6.16 -0.50
C ASP A 34 13.40 -6.07 0.31
N PHE A 35 12.54 -5.09 -0.04
CA PHE A 35 11.27 -4.89 0.64
C PHE A 35 10.34 -6.09 0.46
N PHE A 36 10.11 -6.52 -0.79
CA PHE A 36 9.26 -7.67 -1.10
C PHE A 36 9.70 -8.92 -0.33
N HIS A 37 11.00 -9.21 -0.36
CA HIS A 37 11.55 -10.38 0.32
C HIS A 37 11.54 -10.28 1.85
N ARG A 38 11.45 -9.10 2.46
CA ARG A 38 11.42 -8.99 3.94
C ARG A 38 10.00 -8.92 4.49
N TYR A 39 9.09 -8.23 3.80
CA TYR A 39 7.78 -7.87 4.35
C TYR A 39 6.60 -8.49 3.60
N LEU A 40 6.74 -8.81 2.31
CA LEU A 40 5.65 -9.37 1.51
C LEU A 40 5.78 -10.90 1.32
N ARG A 41 6.42 -11.59 2.28
CA ARG A 41 6.65 -13.05 2.24
C ARG A 41 5.38 -13.91 2.27
N HIS A 42 4.21 -13.32 2.50
CA HIS A 42 2.96 -14.09 2.49
C HIS A 42 2.73 -14.66 1.07
N PRO A 43 2.37 -15.95 0.93
CA PRO A 43 2.00 -16.48 -0.37
C PRO A 43 0.79 -15.67 -0.89
N LYS A 44 0.77 -15.29 -2.18
CA LYS A 44 -0.29 -14.53 -2.88
C LYS A 44 -0.09 -13.03 -3.05
N TRP A 45 1.07 -12.47 -2.73
CA TRP A 45 1.42 -11.15 -3.26
C TRP A 45 1.80 -11.27 -4.74
N GLU A 46 1.08 -10.54 -5.58
CA GLU A 46 1.27 -10.49 -7.03
C GLU A 46 1.84 -9.13 -7.43
N VAL A 47 2.82 -9.14 -8.32
CA VAL A 47 3.38 -7.91 -8.91
C VAL A 47 2.39 -7.37 -9.94
N VAL A 48 1.93 -6.14 -9.75
CA VAL A 48 1.11 -5.41 -10.74
C VAL A 48 1.98 -4.47 -11.57
N TYR A 49 2.93 -3.80 -10.92
CA TYR A 49 3.93 -2.95 -11.55
C TYR A 49 5.26 -3.05 -10.81
N GLN A 50 6.37 -3.00 -11.55
CA GLN A 50 7.70 -2.94 -10.98
C GLN A 50 8.64 -2.21 -11.93
N GLU A 51 9.25 -1.14 -11.42
CA GLU A 51 10.38 -0.42 -12.03
C GLU A 51 11.64 -0.77 -11.25
N SER A 52 12.75 -1.00 -11.96
CA SER A 52 14.00 -1.53 -11.40
C SER A 52 14.48 -0.80 -10.15
N GLY A 53 14.21 -1.40 -8.98
CA GLY A 53 14.68 -0.99 -7.67
C GLY A 53 13.99 0.22 -7.03
N CYS A 54 13.39 1.11 -7.82
CA CYS A 54 12.86 2.39 -7.33
C CYS A 54 11.38 2.32 -6.92
N SER A 55 10.53 1.68 -7.74
CA SER A 55 9.08 1.74 -7.59
C SER A 55 8.41 0.39 -7.84
N ALA A 56 7.38 0.07 -7.07
CA ALA A 56 6.60 -1.14 -7.26
C ALA A 56 5.19 -1.04 -6.69
N PHE A 57 4.29 -1.82 -7.27
CA PHE A 57 2.93 -2.00 -6.82
C PHE A 57 2.61 -3.50 -6.81
N TRP A 58 2.20 -3.97 -5.63
CA TRP A 58 1.74 -5.33 -5.42
C TRP A 58 0.30 -5.37 -4.92
N LYS A 59 -0.38 -6.47 -5.21
CA LYS A 59 -1.71 -6.75 -4.71
C LYS A 59 -1.77 -8.13 -4.04
N ASN A 60 -2.68 -8.29 -3.10
CA ASN A 60 -2.99 -9.57 -2.47
C ASN A 60 -4.52 -9.70 -2.31
N GLU A 61 -5.14 -10.37 -3.28
CA GLU A 61 -6.60 -10.51 -3.34
C GLU A 61 -7.16 -11.35 -2.18
N ALA A 62 -6.38 -12.28 -1.63
CA ALA A 62 -6.85 -13.13 -0.53
C ALA A 62 -6.97 -12.39 0.81
N THR A 63 -6.26 -11.28 0.96
CA THR A 63 -6.28 -10.44 2.17
C THR A 63 -6.93 -9.08 1.93
N LEU A 64 -7.28 -8.78 0.67
CA LEU A 64 -7.78 -7.50 0.19
C LEU A 64 -6.79 -6.35 0.48
N GLU A 65 -5.50 -6.64 0.28
CA GLU A 65 -4.41 -5.72 0.59
C GLU A 65 -3.68 -5.27 -0.68
N LEU A 66 -3.35 -4.00 -0.73
CA LEU A 66 -2.53 -3.37 -1.78
C LEU A 66 -1.28 -2.78 -1.14
N CYS A 67 -0.16 -2.82 -1.84
CA CYS A 67 1.10 -2.27 -1.36
C CYS A 67 1.79 -1.49 -2.48
N THR A 68 2.09 -0.22 -2.24
CA THR A 68 2.96 0.58 -3.12
C THR A 68 4.28 0.88 -2.43
N TYR A 69 5.36 0.88 -3.20
CA TYR A 69 6.70 1.25 -2.78
C TYR A 69 7.26 2.27 -3.75
N CYS A 70 7.86 3.34 -3.24
CA CYS A 70 8.64 4.30 -4.04
C CYS A 70 9.81 4.83 -3.21
N GLU A 71 11.04 4.44 -3.55
CA GLU A 71 12.28 4.91 -2.90
C GLU A 71 12.25 4.83 -1.36
N GLY A 72 11.62 3.79 -0.83
CA GLY A 72 11.48 3.57 0.61
C GLY A 72 10.26 4.23 1.24
N ASP A 73 9.44 5.01 0.51
CA ASP A 73 8.08 5.33 0.94
C ASP A 73 7.16 4.15 0.64
N VAL A 74 6.50 3.62 1.66
CA VAL A 74 5.62 2.45 1.54
C VAL A 74 4.24 2.80 2.02
N VAL A 75 3.24 2.46 1.22
CA VAL A 75 1.84 2.59 1.57
C VAL A 75 1.17 1.22 1.47
N MET A 76 0.68 0.75 2.61
CA MET A 76 -0.20 -0.42 2.68
C MET A 76 -1.64 0.05 2.72
N MET A 77 -2.50 -0.58 1.93
CA MET A 77 -3.93 -0.29 1.90
C MET A 77 -4.70 -1.57 2.16
N LYS A 78 -5.68 -1.52 3.05
CA LYS A 78 -6.55 -2.64 3.35
C LYS A 78 -8.00 -2.28 3.07
N ALA A 79 -8.58 -2.96 2.09
CA ALA A 79 -9.95 -2.75 1.71
C ALA A 79 -10.92 -3.47 2.67
N PRO A 80 -12.09 -2.89 2.94
CA PRO A 80 -13.12 -3.54 3.75
C PRO A 80 -13.87 -4.66 3.00
N ASP A 81 -13.85 -4.62 1.66
CA ASP A 81 -14.53 -5.57 0.78
C ASP A 81 -13.87 -5.64 -0.60
N GLU A 82 -14.22 -6.68 -1.37
CA GLU A 82 -13.69 -6.92 -2.72
C GLU A 82 -14.00 -5.77 -3.70
N ALA A 83 -15.19 -5.18 -3.63
CA ALA A 83 -15.57 -4.11 -4.54
C ALA A 83 -14.68 -2.87 -4.35
N THR A 84 -14.36 -2.53 -3.10
CA THR A 84 -13.45 -1.45 -2.75
C THR A 84 -12.02 -1.76 -3.16
N PHE A 85 -11.58 -3.00 -2.93
CA PHE A 85 -10.28 -3.49 -3.37
C PHE A 85 -10.08 -3.30 -4.88
N PHE A 86 -11.03 -3.76 -5.70
CA PHE A 86 -10.91 -3.64 -7.16
C PHE A 86 -10.95 -2.19 -7.65
N ARG A 87 -11.72 -1.30 -7.00
CA ARG A 87 -11.71 0.13 -7.33
C ARG A 87 -10.34 0.76 -7.07
N ASP A 88 -9.76 0.53 -5.90
CA ASP A 88 -8.44 1.07 -5.55
C ASP A 88 -7.34 0.44 -6.43
N CYS A 89 -7.40 -0.86 -6.68
CA CYS A 89 -6.45 -1.55 -7.54
C CYS A 89 -6.47 -1.00 -8.97
N ASN A 90 -7.66 -0.85 -9.58
CA ASN A 90 -7.79 -0.33 -10.95
C ASN A 90 -7.29 1.10 -11.06
N ARG A 91 -7.59 1.94 -10.07
CA ARG A 91 -7.12 3.33 -10.03
C ARG A 91 -5.58 3.40 -9.99
N LEU A 92 -4.94 2.59 -9.13
CA LEU A 92 -3.48 2.53 -9.06
C LEU A 92 -2.88 1.99 -10.36
N SER A 93 -3.46 0.93 -10.93
CA SER A 93 -3.01 0.38 -12.20
C SER A 93 -3.05 1.40 -13.33
N TRP A 94 -4.12 2.20 -13.43
CA TRP A 94 -4.19 3.30 -14.41
C TRP A 94 -3.15 4.38 -14.16
N TRP A 95 -2.95 4.77 -12.90
CA TRP A 95 -1.94 5.78 -12.57
C TRP A 95 -0.54 5.31 -12.99
N TYR A 96 -0.16 4.07 -12.69
CA TYR A 96 1.12 3.51 -13.13
C TYR A 96 1.19 3.37 -14.65
N ALA A 97 0.12 2.98 -15.34
CA ALA A 97 0.12 2.91 -16.81
C ALA A 97 0.36 4.28 -17.47
N ASP A 98 -0.12 5.36 -16.86
CA ASP A 98 0.00 6.73 -17.38
C ASP A 98 1.32 7.43 -16.97
N ASN A 99 2.01 6.94 -15.93
CA ASN A 99 3.16 7.62 -15.31
C ASN A 99 4.41 6.74 -15.18
N ALA A 100 4.42 5.56 -15.80
CA ALA A 100 5.58 4.67 -15.89
C ALA A 100 6.54 5.04 -17.03
#